data_AF-A0A671NIR2-F1
#
_entry.id   AF-A0A671NIR2-F1
#
_cell.length_a   1.000
_cell.length_b   1.000
_cell.length_c   1.000
_cell.angle_alpha   90.00
_cell.angle_beta   90.00
_cell.angle_gamma   90.00
#
_symmetry.space_group_name_H-M   'P 1'
#
loop_
_entity.id
_entity.type
_entity.pdbx_description
1 polymer ?
#
loop_
_entity_poly.entity_id
_entity_poly.type
_entity_poly.pdbx_seq_one_letter_code
_entity_poly.pdbx_strand_id
1 'polypeptide(L)'
;MSTSVMTQMEDLRMILRRTEEYRAGVLTRAAEHVQEWGSKVKKMKAIYYTLNLCNIDITQKLIVAEIWCPVSDLTLVQSALIKGSEQSGSSVTPVLNRIQTQQTPPTFNRTNTFTEGFQAIIDAYGVGTYQEINPASYTIVTFPFLFAVMFGDCGHGLVMTLFAVWVTSQLTDVVIGGRYIILLMGMFSIYTGLIYNDCFSKSFNIFGSSWCVLSMFHPHGPWQNETLHEYHHLQLNPFVPGVYSGDPYVFGIDPVWNIASNKLSFLNSFKMKMSVILGVSHMLFGVALSLVNFVHFRKFQDIFLQFVPQLIFMLSLFGYLIFLILYKWCITLRSETAPSILLLFINMMLFDYQSEHVLLYRGQVWIHAPLKAVLYSWSLHRCLGTI
;
A
#
# COMPACT_ATOMS: atom_id res chain seq x y z
N MET A 1 -6.22 66.95 49.93
CA MET A 1 -6.78 66.25 48.76
C MET A 1 -6.01 64.99 48.39
N SER A 2 -4.68 65.00 48.35
CA SER A 2 -3.86 63.81 48.00
C SER A 2 -4.05 62.59 48.91
N THR A 3 -4.22 62.79 50.22
CA THR A 3 -4.40 61.71 51.20
C THR A 3 -5.75 61.00 51.07
N SER A 4 -6.83 61.74 50.81
CA SER A 4 -8.17 61.18 50.57
C SER A 4 -8.22 60.32 49.30
N VAL A 5 -7.51 60.74 48.25
CA VAL A 5 -7.38 59.97 47.01
C VAL A 5 -6.52 58.72 47.21
N MET A 6 -5.45 58.79 48.02
CA MET A 6 -4.66 57.60 48.37
C MET A 6 -5.48 56.55 49.14
N THR A 7 -6.27 56.97 50.14
CA THR A 7 -7.15 56.04 50.89
C THR A 7 -8.19 55.39 49.98
N GLN A 8 -8.81 56.15 49.06
CA GLN A 8 -9.74 55.59 48.08
C GLN A 8 -9.06 54.59 47.13
N MET A 9 -7.80 54.85 46.76
CA MET A 9 -7.03 53.94 45.91
C MET A 9 -6.65 52.64 46.64
N GLU A 10 -6.37 52.69 47.94
CA GLU A 10 -6.14 51.50 48.77
C GLU A 10 -7.41 50.68 48.96
N ASP A 11 -8.55 51.32 49.20
CA ASP A 11 -9.85 50.65 49.29
C ASP A 11 -10.21 49.95 47.97
N LEU A 12 -10.03 50.62 46.84
CA LEU A 12 -10.24 50.03 45.52
C LEU A 12 -9.31 48.84 45.26
N ARG A 13 -8.04 48.92 45.65
CA ARG A 13 -7.10 47.79 45.54
C ARG A 13 -7.53 46.61 46.41
N MET A 14 -8.02 46.86 47.62
CA MET A 14 -8.55 45.80 48.49
C MET A 14 -9.77 45.12 47.86
N ILE A 15 -10.70 45.90 47.31
CA ILE A 15 -11.88 45.36 46.63
C ILE A 15 -11.46 44.53 45.41
N LEU A 16 -10.51 45.03 44.61
CA LEU A 16 -10.02 44.35 43.41
C LEU A 16 -9.33 43.02 43.76
N ARG A 17 -8.53 42.98 44.83
CA ARG A 17 -7.92 41.72 45.30
C ARG A 17 -8.98 40.71 45.75
N ARG A 18 -9.99 41.16 46.51
CA ARG A 18 -11.09 40.27 46.97
C ARG A 18 -11.92 39.74 45.81
N THR A 19 -12.20 40.55 44.79
CA THR A 19 -12.95 40.08 43.62
C THR A 19 -12.14 39.11 42.78
N GLU A 20 -10.82 39.30 42.67
CA GLU A 20 -9.94 38.35 42.00
C GLU A 20 -9.84 37.01 42.74
N GLU A 21 -9.64 37.03 44.07
CA GLU A 21 -9.62 35.82 44.91
C GLU A 21 -10.96 35.07 44.82
N TYR A 22 -12.09 35.78 44.88
CA TYR A 22 -13.41 35.18 44.72
C TYR A 22 -13.60 34.58 43.32
N ARG A 23 -13.23 35.32 42.27
CA ARG A 23 -13.29 34.84 40.88
C ARG A 23 -12.42 33.59 40.70
N ALA A 24 -11.19 33.61 41.21
CA ALA A 24 -10.29 32.46 41.14
C ALA A 24 -10.90 31.26 41.86
N GLY A 25 -11.43 31.43 43.08
CA GLY A 25 -12.08 30.34 43.82
C GLY A 25 -13.35 29.79 43.14
N VAL A 26 -14.10 30.61 42.41
CA VAL A 26 -15.24 30.14 41.59
C VAL A 26 -14.74 29.41 40.34
N LEU A 27 -13.73 29.94 39.66
CA LEU A 27 -13.15 29.33 38.46
C LEU A 27 -12.52 27.97 38.77
N THR A 28 -11.81 27.82 39.89
CA THR A 28 -11.24 26.53 40.30
C THR A 28 -12.34 25.49 40.55
N ARG A 29 -13.39 25.86 41.29
CA ARG A 29 -14.55 24.98 41.52
C ARG A 29 -15.30 24.63 40.22
N ALA A 30 -15.43 25.58 39.30
CA ALA A 30 -16.06 25.34 38.01
C ALA A 30 -15.17 24.46 37.11
N ALA A 31 -13.85 24.66 37.12
CA ALA A 31 -12.89 23.91 36.31
C ALA A 31 -12.90 22.42 36.62
N GLU A 32 -13.11 22.04 37.89
CA GLU A 32 -13.26 20.65 38.32
C GLU A 32 -14.44 19.94 37.64
N HIS A 33 -15.56 20.64 37.43
CA HIS A 33 -16.79 20.05 36.90
C HIS A 33 -17.06 20.34 35.41
N VAL A 34 -16.34 21.28 34.79
CA VAL A 34 -16.66 21.75 33.43
C VAL A 34 -16.57 20.64 32.39
N GLN A 35 -15.62 19.71 32.53
CA GLN A 35 -15.44 18.57 31.61
C GLN A 35 -16.60 17.57 31.73
N GLU A 36 -17.08 17.34 32.95
CA GLU A 36 -18.22 16.46 33.22
C GLU A 36 -19.52 17.08 32.68
N TRP A 37 -19.77 18.36 32.98
CA TRP A 37 -20.93 19.09 32.45
C TRP A 37 -20.91 19.14 30.93
N GLY A 38 -19.76 19.43 30.33
CA GLY A 38 -19.57 19.42 28.88
C GLY A 38 -19.88 18.05 28.27
N SER A 39 -19.44 16.96 28.90
CA SER A 39 -19.73 15.59 28.46
C SER A 39 -21.22 15.25 28.58
N LYS A 40 -21.89 15.66 29.66
CA LYS A 40 -23.34 15.46 29.85
C LYS A 40 -24.16 16.20 28.80
N VAL A 41 -23.85 17.48 28.55
CA VAL A 41 -24.54 18.29 27.53
C VAL A 41 -24.35 17.71 26.14
N LYS A 42 -23.12 17.28 25.78
CA LYS A 42 -22.85 16.64 24.48
C LYS A 42 -23.65 15.35 24.30
N LYS A 43 -23.69 14.48 25.33
CA LYS A 43 -24.49 13.25 25.31
C LYS A 43 -25.98 13.55 25.15
N MET A 44 -26.51 14.48 25.94
CA MET A 44 -27.93 14.86 25.88
C MET A 44 -28.31 15.44 24.52
N LYS A 45 -27.47 16.32 23.96
CA LYS A 45 -27.66 16.87 22.61
C LYS A 45 -27.68 15.77 21.54
N ALA A 46 -26.79 14.79 21.63
CA ALA A 46 -26.77 13.66 20.70
C ALA A 46 -28.05 12.82 20.80
N ILE A 47 -28.54 12.54 22.01
CA ILE A 47 -29.80 11.81 22.22
C ILE A 47 -30.98 12.56 21.59
N TYR A 48 -31.14 13.86 21.88
CA TYR A 48 -32.22 14.65 21.27
C TYR A 48 -32.10 14.74 19.75
N TYR A 49 -30.89 14.85 19.22
CA TYR A 49 -30.67 14.83 17.77
C TYR A 49 -31.10 13.49 17.15
N THR A 50 -30.77 12.35 17.77
CA THR A 50 -31.21 11.03 17.30
C THR A 50 -32.73 10.85 17.43
N LEU A 51 -33.34 11.33 18.51
CA LEU A 51 -34.80 11.28 18.67
C LEU A 51 -35.52 12.11 17.60
N ASN A 52 -34.94 13.25 17.18
CA ASN A 52 -35.48 14.07 16.10
C ASN A 52 -35.43 13.39 14.72
N LEU A 53 -34.58 12.37 14.52
CA LEU A 53 -34.56 11.57 13.29
C LEU A 53 -35.63 10.47 13.27
N CYS A 54 -36.27 10.20 14.40
CA CYS A 54 -37.29 9.16 14.51
C CYS A 54 -38.67 9.72 14.14
N ASN A 55 -39.56 8.84 13.67
CA ASN A 55 -40.95 9.21 13.42
C ASN A 55 -41.77 9.03 14.71
N ILE A 56 -42.60 10.02 15.04
CA ILE A 56 -43.42 10.03 16.26
C ILE A 56 -44.87 9.79 15.86
N ASP A 57 -45.43 8.66 16.28
CA ASP A 57 -46.86 8.40 16.13
C ASP A 57 -47.62 9.07 17.28
N ILE A 58 -48.34 10.15 16.95
CA ILE A 58 -49.13 10.96 17.89
C ILE A 58 -50.28 10.13 18.49
N THR A 59 -50.79 9.14 17.76
CA THR A 59 -51.98 8.38 18.18
C THR A 59 -51.65 7.34 19.25
N GLN A 60 -50.56 6.59 19.07
CA GLN A 60 -50.13 5.55 20.01
C GLN A 60 -49.09 6.04 21.02
N LYS A 61 -48.59 7.28 20.88
CA LYS A 61 -47.46 7.84 21.64
C LYS A 61 -46.23 6.93 21.57
N LEU A 62 -46.01 6.31 20.41
CA LEU A 62 -44.87 5.44 20.13
C LEU A 62 -43.89 6.16 19.19
N ILE A 63 -42.62 5.81 19.34
CA ILE A 63 -41.54 6.27 18.47
C ILE A 63 -41.18 5.11 17.55
N VAL A 64 -41.22 5.35 16.25
CA VAL A 64 -40.83 4.40 15.21
C VAL A 64 -39.53 4.87 14.60
N ALA A 65 -38.52 3.99 14.59
CA ALA A 65 -37.21 4.27 14.02
C ALA A 65 -36.80 3.15 13.08
N GLU A 66 -36.37 3.52 11.88
CA GLU A 66 -35.73 2.62 10.93
C GLU A 66 -34.22 2.77 11.06
N ILE A 67 -33.52 1.66 11.32
CA ILE A 67 -32.08 1.68 11.59
C ILE A 67 -31.34 0.61 10.79
N TRP A 68 -30.14 0.96 10.33
CA TRP A 68 -29.18 -0.01 9.81
C TRP A 68 -28.43 -0.65 10.97
N CYS A 69 -28.50 -1.97 11.09
CA CYS A 69 -27.81 -2.73 12.12
C CYS A 69 -27.11 -3.94 11.48
N PRO A 70 -25.83 -4.21 11.83
CA PRO A 70 -25.17 -5.45 11.42
C PRO A 70 -25.95 -6.66 11.90
N VAL A 71 -26.15 -7.64 11.02
CA VAL A 71 -26.96 -8.85 11.33
C VAL A 71 -26.40 -9.62 12.54
N SER A 72 -25.09 -9.58 12.75
CA SER A 72 -24.43 -10.21 13.90
C SER A 72 -24.75 -9.56 15.25
N ASP A 73 -25.11 -8.28 15.26
CA ASP A 73 -25.23 -7.47 16.49
C ASP A 73 -26.70 -7.25 16.87
N LEU A 74 -27.64 -7.87 16.14
CA LEU A 74 -29.08 -7.79 16.41
C LEU A 74 -29.46 -8.23 17.83
N THR A 75 -28.83 -9.29 18.34
CA THR A 75 -29.08 -9.81 19.69
C THR A 75 -28.63 -8.83 20.78
N LEU A 76 -27.49 -8.17 20.56
CA LEU A 76 -26.98 -7.14 21.47
C LEU A 76 -27.95 -5.94 21.52
N VAL A 77 -28.42 -5.46 20.36
CA VAL A 77 -29.40 -4.36 20.31
C VAL A 77 -30.70 -4.74 21.01
N GLN A 78 -31.24 -5.94 20.76
CA GLN A 78 -32.45 -6.40 21.43
C GLN A 78 -32.29 -6.46 22.95
N SER A 79 -31.16 -6.99 23.44
CA SER A 79 -30.88 -7.04 24.88
C SER A 79 -30.76 -5.66 25.51
N ALA A 80 -30.16 -4.68 24.81
CA ALA A 80 -30.03 -3.31 25.26
C ALA A 80 -31.40 -2.61 25.35
N LEU A 81 -32.29 -2.86 24.39
CA LEU A 81 -33.66 -2.33 24.40
C LEU A 81 -34.48 -2.88 25.58
N ILE A 82 -34.40 -4.20 25.83
CA ILE A 82 -35.11 -4.84 26.96
C ILE A 82 -34.61 -4.24 28.28
N LYS A 83 -33.30 -4.16 28.47
CA LYS A 83 -32.68 -3.56 29.66
C LYS A 83 -33.08 -2.10 29.86
N GLY A 84 -33.18 -1.33 28.77
CA GLY A 84 -33.66 0.06 28.82
C GLY A 84 -35.13 0.16 29.24
N SER A 85 -35.98 -0.74 28.76
CA SER A 85 -37.39 -0.79 29.16
C SER A 85 -37.55 -1.15 30.64
N GLU A 86 -36.84 -2.16 31.12
CA GLU A 86 -36.83 -2.56 32.53
C GLU A 86 -36.38 -1.42 33.47
N GLN A 87 -35.32 -0.70 33.11
CA GLN A 87 -34.83 0.44 33.89
C GLN A 87 -35.80 1.61 33.91
N SER A 88 -36.59 1.79 32.84
CA SER A 88 -37.59 2.85 32.75
C SER A 88 -38.90 2.53 33.49
N GLY A 89 -39.08 1.28 33.93
CA GLY A 89 -40.34 0.81 34.53
C GLY A 89 -41.51 0.78 33.54
N SER A 90 -41.24 0.78 32.23
CA SER A 90 -42.26 0.71 31.19
C SER A 90 -42.83 -0.70 31.09
N SER A 91 -44.15 -0.81 30.97
CA SER A 91 -44.83 -2.08 30.70
C SER A 91 -44.77 -2.51 29.22
N VAL A 92 -44.25 -1.64 28.34
CA VAL A 92 -44.20 -1.89 26.90
C VAL A 92 -42.88 -2.60 26.56
N THR A 93 -42.99 -3.81 26.02
CA THR A 93 -41.84 -4.53 25.46
C THR A 93 -41.43 -3.88 24.13
N PRO A 94 -40.16 -3.52 23.94
CA PRO A 94 -39.69 -2.94 22.69
C PRO A 94 -39.83 -3.99 21.56
N VAL A 95 -40.42 -3.57 20.44
CA VAL A 95 -40.60 -4.42 19.26
C VAL A 95 -39.49 -4.13 18.26
N LEU A 96 -38.69 -5.14 17.94
CA LEU A 96 -37.68 -5.07 16.88
C LEU A 96 -38.14 -5.96 15.72
N ASN A 97 -38.40 -5.36 14.57
CA ASN A 97 -38.81 -6.09 13.36
C ASN A 97 -37.77 -5.93 12.24
N ARG A 98 -37.52 -7.00 11.49
CA ARG A 98 -36.62 -6.98 10.34
C ARG A 98 -37.40 -6.59 9.09
N ILE A 99 -37.12 -5.41 8.58
CA ILE A 99 -37.73 -4.89 7.35
C ILE A 99 -36.84 -5.27 6.15
N GLN A 100 -37.46 -5.73 5.06
CA GLN A 100 -36.77 -5.91 3.78
C GLN A 100 -36.91 -4.62 2.97
N THR A 101 -35.79 -4.10 2.47
CA THR A 101 -35.73 -2.88 1.66
C THR A 101 -34.89 -3.12 0.41
N GLN A 102 -35.18 -2.36 -0.64
CA GLN A 102 -34.38 -2.33 -1.88
C GLN A 102 -33.26 -1.28 -1.83
N GLN A 103 -33.19 -0.49 -0.76
CA GLN A 103 -32.11 0.48 -0.58
C GLN A 103 -30.77 -0.22 -0.34
N THR A 104 -29.69 0.35 -0.88
CA THR A 104 -28.34 -0.16 -0.66
C THR A 104 -27.90 0.07 0.79
N PRO A 105 -27.66 -0.99 1.59
CA PRO A 105 -27.18 -0.82 2.95
C PRO A 105 -25.79 -0.17 3.01
N PRO A 106 -25.44 0.49 4.12
CA PRO A 106 -24.11 1.03 4.32
C PRO A 106 -23.07 -0.09 4.49
N THR A 107 -21.85 0.17 4.03
CA THR A 107 -20.71 -0.75 4.19
C THR A 107 -20.08 -0.56 5.57
N PHE A 108 -19.90 -1.66 6.30
CA PHE A 108 -19.27 -1.66 7.61
C PHE A 108 -18.16 -2.71 7.67
N ASN A 109 -16.91 -2.24 7.78
CA ASN A 109 -15.72 -3.08 7.92
C ASN A 109 -15.28 -3.08 9.39
N ARG A 110 -15.24 -4.26 10.01
CA ARG A 110 -14.73 -4.40 11.39
C ARG A 110 -13.21 -4.28 11.37
N THR A 111 -12.70 -3.19 11.93
CA THR A 111 -11.27 -2.94 12.08
C THR A 111 -10.79 -3.26 13.49
N ASN A 112 -9.54 -3.72 13.61
CA ASN A 112 -8.82 -3.75 14.88
C ASN A 112 -7.80 -2.61 14.92
N THR A 113 -7.08 -2.45 16.03
CA THR A 113 -6.05 -1.42 16.19
C THR A 113 -4.91 -1.50 15.16
N PHE A 114 -4.74 -2.65 14.50
CA PHE A 114 -3.73 -2.87 13.47
C PHE A 114 -4.23 -2.49 12.07
N THR A 115 -5.45 -2.89 11.72
CA THR A 115 -6.03 -2.67 10.38
C THR A 115 -6.71 -1.30 10.24
N GLU A 116 -7.02 -0.61 11.34
CA GLU A 116 -7.69 0.70 11.33
C GLU A 116 -6.93 1.73 10.47
N GLY A 117 -5.61 1.81 10.61
CA GLY A 117 -4.79 2.72 9.80
C GLY A 117 -4.84 2.41 8.30
N PHE A 118 -4.76 1.13 7.94
CA PHE A 118 -4.83 0.70 6.54
C PHE A 118 -6.21 0.93 5.94
N GLN A 119 -7.28 0.69 6.71
CA GLN A 119 -8.65 0.95 6.29
C GLN A 119 -8.88 2.45 6.07
N ALA A 120 -8.39 3.31 6.97
CA ALA A 120 -8.52 4.76 6.83
C ALA A 120 -7.89 5.31 5.55
N ILE A 121 -6.73 4.75 5.13
CA ILE A 121 -6.09 5.13 3.85
C ILE A 121 -6.97 4.76 2.64
N ILE A 122 -7.65 3.62 2.71
CA ILE A 122 -8.50 3.14 1.62
C ILE A 122 -9.81 3.92 1.58
N ASP A 123 -10.43 4.15 2.74
CA ASP A 123 -11.67 4.91 2.84
C ASP A 123 -11.46 6.38 2.41
N ALA A 124 -10.23 6.91 2.53
CA ALA A 124 -9.86 8.22 1.99
C ALA A 124 -9.89 8.28 0.46
N TYR A 125 -9.68 7.15 -0.23
CA TYR A 125 -9.86 7.07 -1.69
C TYR A 125 -11.35 6.93 -2.05
N GLY A 126 -12.08 6.11 -1.29
CA GLY A 126 -13.51 5.94 -1.43
C GLY A 126 -14.04 4.76 -0.64
N VAL A 127 -15.25 4.88 -0.12
CA VAL A 127 -15.92 3.80 0.60
C VAL A 127 -16.45 2.78 -0.42
N GLY A 128 -16.05 1.51 -0.24
CA GLY A 128 -16.46 0.41 -1.13
C GLY A 128 -17.96 0.14 -1.10
N THR A 129 -18.48 -0.49 -2.15
CA THR A 129 -19.89 -0.86 -2.24
C THR A 129 -20.24 -2.00 -1.28
N TYR A 130 -21.53 -2.15 -0.97
CA TYR A 130 -21.97 -3.17 -0.02
C TYR A 130 -21.62 -4.58 -0.51
N GLN A 131 -20.98 -5.37 0.36
CA GLN A 131 -20.50 -6.73 0.08
C GLN A 131 -19.45 -6.84 -1.04
N GLU A 132 -18.78 -5.74 -1.37
CA GLU A 132 -17.60 -5.77 -2.22
C GLU A 132 -16.36 -6.27 -1.45
N ILE A 133 -15.42 -6.89 -2.17
CA ILE A 133 -14.14 -7.30 -1.59
C ILE A 133 -13.40 -6.06 -1.10
N ASN A 134 -13.06 -6.05 0.19
CA ASN A 134 -12.29 -4.98 0.79
C ASN A 134 -10.79 -5.09 0.39
N PRO A 135 -10.22 -4.09 -0.31
CA PRO A 135 -8.81 -4.10 -0.69
C PRO A 135 -7.86 -4.01 0.51
N ALA A 136 -8.33 -3.61 1.71
CA ALA A 136 -7.49 -3.42 2.90
C ALA A 136 -6.71 -4.66 3.29
N SER A 137 -7.32 -5.84 3.15
CA SER A 137 -6.68 -7.12 3.46
C SER A 137 -5.37 -7.33 2.70
N TYR A 138 -5.33 -6.94 1.43
CA TYR A 138 -4.14 -7.08 0.58
C TYR A 138 -3.18 -5.90 0.74
N THR A 139 -3.73 -4.69 0.85
CA THR A 139 -2.97 -3.45 1.02
C THR A 139 -2.08 -3.46 2.26
N ILE A 140 -2.48 -4.18 3.33
CA ILE A 140 -1.66 -4.38 4.54
C ILE A 140 -0.24 -4.87 4.20
N VAL A 141 -0.09 -5.73 3.18
CA VAL A 141 1.19 -6.29 2.78
C VAL A 141 1.74 -5.60 1.53
N THR A 142 0.91 -5.40 0.51
CA THR A 142 1.38 -4.89 -0.79
C THR A 142 1.85 -3.45 -0.71
N PHE A 143 1.18 -2.59 0.08
CA PHE A 143 1.58 -1.19 0.19
C PHE A 143 2.95 -1.02 0.85
N PRO A 144 3.23 -1.60 2.05
CA PRO A 144 4.56 -1.55 2.63
C PRO A 144 5.64 -2.23 1.78
N PHE A 145 5.32 -3.32 1.08
CA PHE A 145 6.25 -4.00 0.19
C PHE A 145 6.64 -3.13 -1.03
N LEU A 146 5.67 -2.49 -1.70
CA LEU A 146 5.95 -1.59 -2.82
C LEU A 146 6.75 -0.36 -2.37
N PHE A 147 6.43 0.18 -1.18
CA PHE A 147 7.25 1.22 -0.56
C PHE A 147 8.70 0.75 -0.36
N ALA A 148 8.90 -0.45 0.17
CA ALA A 148 10.23 -1.00 0.40
C ALA A 148 11.05 -1.23 -0.87
N VAL A 149 10.41 -1.54 -2.00
CA VAL A 149 11.09 -1.64 -3.30
C VAL A 149 11.65 -0.28 -3.74
N MET A 150 10.94 0.82 -3.43
CA MET A 150 11.37 2.19 -3.71
C MET A 150 12.42 2.69 -2.70
N PHE A 151 12.24 2.35 -1.43
CA PHE A 151 13.08 2.78 -0.29
C PHE A 151 14.07 1.68 0.15
N GLY A 152 14.59 0.91 -0.80
CA GLY A 152 15.39 -0.29 -0.52
C GLY A 152 16.80 0.01 -0.02
N ASP A 153 16.93 0.36 1.26
CA ASP A 153 18.19 0.53 1.98
C ASP A 153 18.05 -0.07 3.38
N CYS A 154 18.93 -1.02 3.71
CA CYS A 154 18.89 -1.73 4.98
C CYS A 154 19.13 -0.79 6.19
N GLY A 155 20.00 0.21 6.04
CA GLY A 155 20.36 1.13 7.12
C GLY A 155 19.23 2.08 7.45
N HIS A 156 18.67 2.73 6.43
CA HIS A 156 17.53 3.63 6.60
C HIS A 156 16.27 2.87 7.06
N GLY A 157 16.03 1.66 6.54
CA GLY A 157 14.93 0.80 7.00
C GLY A 157 15.03 0.43 8.48
N LEU A 158 16.25 0.20 9.00
CA LEU A 158 16.49 -0.06 10.42
C LEU A 158 16.16 1.16 11.28
N VAL A 159 16.58 2.36 10.87
CA VAL A 159 16.23 3.61 11.57
C VAL A 159 14.72 3.83 11.61
N MET A 160 14.04 3.63 10.47
CA MET A 160 12.57 3.73 10.40
C MET A 160 11.88 2.71 11.32
N THR A 161 12.38 1.48 11.38
CA THR A 161 11.82 0.43 12.24
C THR A 161 11.99 0.77 13.72
N LEU A 162 13.16 1.24 14.12
CA LEU A 162 13.42 1.69 15.50
C LEU A 162 12.50 2.87 15.89
N PHE A 163 12.32 3.84 14.99
CA PHE A 163 11.40 4.94 15.20
C PHE A 163 9.95 4.45 15.35
N ALA A 164 9.50 3.50 14.51
CA ALA A 164 8.15 2.95 14.59
C ALA A 164 7.90 2.19 15.90
N VAL A 165 8.89 1.42 16.38
CA VAL A 165 8.80 0.73 17.68
C VAL A 165 8.73 1.74 18.82
N TRP A 166 9.56 2.79 18.77
CA TRP A 166 9.54 3.87 19.76
C TRP A 166 8.18 4.57 19.81
N VAL A 167 7.61 4.93 18.66
CA VAL A 167 6.26 5.51 18.56
C VAL A 167 5.20 4.56 19.09
N THR A 168 5.31 3.27 18.82
CA THR A 168 4.33 2.28 19.32
C THR A 168 4.35 2.21 20.86
N SER A 169 5.49 2.50 21.49
CA SER A 169 5.62 2.56 22.95
C SER A 169 5.10 3.87 23.58
N GLN A 170 5.06 4.98 22.83
CA GLN A 170 4.59 6.27 23.34
C GLN A 170 3.13 6.54 22.90
N LEU A 171 2.22 6.65 23.86
CA LEU A 171 0.79 6.99 23.67
C LEU A 171 0.62 8.45 23.18
N THR A 172 1.06 8.76 21.96
CA THR A 172 0.93 10.09 21.36
C THR A 172 -0.09 10.08 20.23
N ASP A 173 -1.21 10.81 20.41
CA ASP A 173 -2.45 10.70 19.65
C ASP A 173 -2.35 10.86 18.12
N VAL A 174 -1.35 11.58 17.60
CA VAL A 174 -1.26 11.91 16.17
C VAL A 174 -0.59 10.81 15.33
N VAL A 175 0.29 9.99 15.92
CA VAL A 175 1.00 8.92 15.19
C VAL A 175 0.37 7.53 15.43
N ILE A 176 -0.72 7.47 16.21
CA ILE A 176 -1.37 6.21 16.61
C ILE A 176 -1.92 5.44 15.40
N GLY A 177 -2.55 6.14 14.44
CA GLY A 177 -3.19 5.49 13.30
C GLY A 177 -2.20 4.83 12.33
N GLY A 178 -1.00 5.39 12.19
CA GLY A 178 -0.01 4.96 11.20
C GLY A 178 1.12 4.06 11.74
N ARG A 179 1.20 3.83 13.05
CA ARG A 179 2.37 3.18 13.69
C ARG A 179 2.71 1.81 13.10
N TYR A 180 1.70 0.98 12.83
CA TYR A 180 1.90 -0.35 12.24
C TYR A 180 2.26 -0.29 10.76
N ILE A 181 1.84 0.77 10.06
CA ILE A 181 2.20 1.00 8.66
C ILE A 181 3.68 1.33 8.56
N ILE A 182 4.18 2.26 9.39
CA ILE A 182 5.60 2.63 9.42
C ILE A 182 6.47 1.43 9.86
N LEU A 183 5.99 0.64 10.83
CA LEU A 183 6.68 -0.57 11.27
C LEU A 183 6.85 -1.58 10.11
N LEU A 184 5.78 -1.87 9.38
CA LEU A 184 5.84 -2.78 8.24
C LEU A 184 6.69 -2.23 7.10
N MET A 185 6.61 -0.92 6.82
CA MET A 185 7.45 -0.26 5.80
C MET A 185 8.94 -0.39 6.13
N GLY A 186 9.31 -0.18 7.41
CA GLY A 186 10.69 -0.35 7.87
C GLY A 186 11.17 -1.81 7.75
N MET A 187 10.36 -2.78 8.19
CA MET A 187 10.70 -4.21 8.11
C MET A 187 10.88 -4.70 6.67
N PHE A 188 9.97 -4.32 5.76
CA PHE A 188 10.12 -4.67 4.36
C PHE A 188 11.30 -3.94 3.70
N SER A 189 11.60 -2.69 4.10
CA SER A 189 12.77 -1.94 3.61
C SER A 189 14.09 -2.59 4.02
N ILE A 190 14.18 -3.16 5.23
CA ILE A 190 15.33 -3.98 5.64
C ILE A 190 15.46 -5.19 4.72
N TYR A 191 14.36 -5.92 4.47
CA TYR A 191 14.36 -7.08 3.58
C TYR A 191 14.81 -6.72 2.15
N THR A 192 14.23 -5.68 1.54
CA THR A 192 14.61 -5.26 0.18
C THR A 192 16.01 -4.66 0.12
N GLY A 193 16.45 -3.94 1.15
CA GLY A 193 17.81 -3.42 1.27
C GLY A 193 18.85 -4.53 1.34
N LEU A 194 18.55 -5.62 2.06
CA LEU A 194 19.37 -6.83 2.09
C LEU A 194 19.42 -7.54 0.72
N ILE A 195 18.30 -7.60 -0.01
CA ILE A 195 18.26 -8.13 -1.40
C ILE A 195 19.07 -7.26 -2.36
N TYR A 196 19.01 -5.94 -2.23
CA TYR A 196 19.86 -5.03 -3.02
C TYR A 196 21.32 -5.02 -2.56
N ASN A 197 21.60 -5.61 -1.39
CA ASN A 197 22.90 -5.60 -0.74
C ASN A 197 23.44 -4.17 -0.55
N ASP A 198 22.57 -3.26 -0.09
CA ASP A 198 22.88 -1.86 0.16
C ASP A 198 22.48 -1.45 1.58
N CYS A 199 23.45 -0.96 2.34
CA CYS A 199 23.31 -0.41 3.67
C CYS A 199 24.13 0.88 3.76
N PHE A 200 23.45 2.03 3.83
CA PHE A 200 24.09 3.34 3.80
C PHE A 200 25.11 3.49 2.65
N SER A 201 24.76 3.05 1.43
CA SER A 201 25.61 3.02 0.22
C SER A 201 26.78 2.01 0.23
N LYS A 202 26.83 1.12 1.22
CA LYS A 202 27.86 0.08 1.37
C LYS A 202 27.24 -1.31 1.25
N SER A 203 28.02 -2.23 0.67
CA SER A 203 27.61 -3.61 0.41
C SER A 203 28.29 -4.57 1.39
N PHE A 204 27.59 -5.63 1.77
CA PHE A 204 28.10 -6.66 2.67
C PHE A 204 28.60 -7.87 1.88
N ASN A 205 29.84 -8.30 2.14
CA ASN A 205 30.39 -9.53 1.60
C ASN A 205 30.16 -10.70 2.57
N ILE A 206 28.95 -11.29 2.54
CA ILE A 206 28.54 -12.34 3.49
C ILE A 206 28.93 -13.73 2.97
N PHE A 207 28.72 -14.00 1.68
CA PHE A 207 28.89 -15.35 1.09
C PHE A 207 30.15 -15.49 0.22
N GLY A 208 30.97 -14.44 0.09
CA GLY A 208 32.05 -14.39 -0.89
C GLY A 208 31.52 -14.00 -2.28
N SER A 209 32.26 -13.18 -3.03
CA SER A 209 31.85 -12.78 -4.38
C SER A 209 31.98 -13.94 -5.36
N SER A 210 31.04 -14.04 -6.30
CA SER A 210 31.12 -14.99 -7.42
C SER A 210 32.12 -14.54 -8.50
N TRP A 211 32.67 -13.33 -8.38
CA TRP A 211 33.67 -12.78 -9.28
C TRP A 211 35.07 -12.87 -8.67
N CYS A 212 36.02 -13.43 -9.43
CA CYS A 212 37.40 -13.56 -9.03
C CYS A 212 38.32 -12.80 -9.99
N VAL A 213 39.06 -11.82 -9.46
CA VAL A 213 40.01 -11.00 -10.22
C VAL A 213 41.30 -11.77 -10.51
N LEU A 214 41.69 -12.72 -9.65
CA LEU A 214 42.96 -13.47 -9.77
C LEU A 214 43.07 -14.25 -11.09
N SER A 215 41.94 -14.78 -11.58
CA SER A 215 41.85 -15.52 -12.83
C SER A 215 42.19 -14.68 -14.06
N MET A 216 42.30 -13.35 -13.93
CA MET A 216 42.76 -12.46 -15.00
C MET A 216 44.27 -12.38 -15.19
N PHE A 217 45.08 -12.75 -14.19
CA PHE A 217 46.53 -12.58 -14.25
C PHE A 217 47.26 -13.83 -14.81
N HIS A 218 46.96 -15.04 -14.31
CA HIS A 218 47.47 -16.32 -14.87
C HIS A 218 46.65 -17.50 -14.32
N PRO A 219 46.45 -18.61 -15.06
CA PRO A 219 47.00 -18.97 -16.37
C PRO A 219 46.10 -18.65 -17.59
N HIS A 220 44.92 -18.04 -17.40
CA HIS A 220 43.90 -17.92 -18.46
C HIS A 220 43.55 -16.48 -18.87
N GLY A 221 44.08 -15.46 -18.20
CA GLY A 221 43.73 -14.07 -18.45
C GLY A 221 44.80 -13.26 -19.19
N PRO A 222 44.43 -12.11 -19.80
CA PRO A 222 45.34 -11.27 -20.58
C PRO A 222 46.11 -10.24 -19.75
N TRP A 223 45.89 -10.15 -18.42
CA TRP A 223 46.48 -9.09 -17.60
C TRP A 223 47.87 -9.46 -17.09
N GLN A 224 48.79 -8.51 -17.22
CA GLN A 224 50.15 -8.59 -16.67
C GLN A 224 50.36 -7.46 -15.66
N ASN A 225 51.38 -7.53 -14.83
CA ASN A 225 51.66 -6.47 -13.85
C ASN A 225 51.87 -5.10 -14.52
N GLU A 226 52.39 -5.06 -15.75
CA GLU A 226 52.55 -3.82 -16.54
C GLU A 226 51.20 -3.17 -16.87
N THR A 227 50.19 -3.98 -17.24
CA THR A 227 48.83 -3.49 -17.57
C THR A 227 48.12 -2.84 -16.38
N LEU A 228 48.47 -3.22 -15.15
CA LEU A 228 47.94 -2.63 -13.92
C LEU A 228 48.49 -1.22 -13.68
N HIS A 229 49.72 -0.94 -14.13
CA HIS A 229 50.35 0.37 -14.02
C HIS A 229 49.95 1.31 -15.17
N GLU A 230 49.58 0.76 -16.33
CA GLU A 230 49.25 1.53 -17.53
C GLU A 230 47.78 1.99 -17.57
N TYR A 231 46.83 1.20 -17.05
CA TYR A 231 45.39 1.49 -17.16
C TYR A 231 44.71 1.74 -15.80
N HIS A 232 44.00 2.87 -15.68
CA HIS A 232 43.20 3.20 -14.49
C HIS A 232 41.87 2.43 -14.38
N HIS A 233 41.35 1.90 -15.50
CA HIS A 233 40.11 1.15 -15.55
C HIS A 233 40.30 -0.12 -16.36
N LEU A 234 40.04 -1.26 -15.73
CA LEU A 234 40.14 -2.58 -16.34
C LEU A 234 38.77 -3.26 -16.31
N GLN A 235 38.39 -3.90 -17.42
CA GLN A 235 37.12 -4.60 -17.54
C GLN A 235 37.31 -6.11 -17.39
N LEU A 236 36.56 -6.71 -16.46
CA LEU A 236 36.50 -8.15 -16.30
C LEU A 236 35.71 -8.78 -17.46
N ASN A 237 36.37 -9.61 -18.26
CA ASN A 237 35.76 -10.43 -19.29
C ASN A 237 35.13 -11.69 -18.68
N PRO A 238 33.80 -11.85 -18.73
CA PRO A 238 33.10 -13.00 -18.14
C PRO A 238 33.34 -14.33 -18.88
N PHE A 239 33.87 -14.30 -20.11
CA PHE A 239 34.15 -15.52 -20.89
C PHE A 239 35.46 -16.22 -20.50
N VAL A 240 36.34 -15.54 -19.76
CA VAL A 240 37.58 -16.14 -19.28
C VAL A 240 37.25 -17.11 -18.13
N PRO A 241 37.69 -18.39 -18.22
CA PRO A 241 37.36 -19.39 -17.21
C PRO A 241 37.92 -18.98 -15.84
N GLY A 242 37.07 -19.03 -14.81
CA GLY A 242 37.43 -18.69 -13.44
C GLY A 242 37.28 -17.22 -13.06
N VAL A 243 37.00 -16.29 -14.00
CA VAL A 243 36.70 -14.88 -13.65
C VAL A 243 35.31 -14.75 -13.06
N TYR A 244 34.35 -15.47 -13.63
CA TYR A 244 33.04 -15.69 -13.06
C TYR A 244 32.93 -17.17 -12.67
N SER A 245 32.56 -17.45 -11.42
CA SER A 245 32.46 -18.82 -10.88
C SER A 245 31.42 -19.69 -11.60
N GLY A 246 30.54 -19.08 -12.41
CA GLY A 246 29.42 -19.77 -13.07
C GLY A 246 28.12 -19.68 -12.25
N ASP A 247 28.24 -19.65 -10.93
CA ASP A 247 27.11 -19.62 -10.02
C ASP A 247 26.75 -18.19 -9.57
N PRO A 248 25.45 -17.81 -9.62
CA PRO A 248 25.00 -16.50 -9.13
C PRO A 248 25.18 -16.39 -7.61
N TYR A 249 25.34 -15.16 -7.12
CA TYR A 249 25.43 -14.89 -5.68
C TYR A 249 24.20 -15.42 -4.95
N VAL A 250 24.42 -16.10 -3.82
CA VAL A 250 23.39 -16.90 -3.13
C VAL A 250 22.18 -16.06 -2.68
N PHE A 251 22.42 -14.81 -2.29
CA PHE A 251 21.36 -13.94 -1.75
C PHE A 251 21.57 -12.48 -2.14
N GLY A 252 20.70 -11.96 -3.00
CA GLY A 252 20.73 -10.57 -3.44
C GLY A 252 21.75 -10.29 -4.53
N ILE A 253 22.28 -9.07 -4.55
CA ILE A 253 23.24 -8.61 -5.57
C ILE A 253 24.68 -8.79 -5.09
N ASP A 254 25.55 -9.24 -6.00
CA ASP A 254 26.96 -9.47 -5.70
C ASP A 254 27.66 -8.17 -5.21
N PRO A 255 28.40 -8.21 -4.08
CA PRO A 255 29.10 -7.05 -3.53
C PRO A 255 30.07 -6.36 -4.48
N VAL A 256 30.64 -7.08 -5.46
CA VAL A 256 31.62 -6.52 -6.42
C VAL A 256 31.03 -5.36 -7.23
N TRP A 257 29.72 -5.38 -7.48
CA TRP A 257 29.04 -4.30 -8.20
C TRP A 257 29.09 -2.96 -7.47
N ASN A 258 29.30 -2.91 -6.15
CA ASN A 258 29.39 -1.62 -5.47
C ASN A 258 30.70 -0.87 -5.78
N ILE A 259 31.77 -1.62 -6.05
CA ILE A 259 33.11 -1.11 -6.37
C ILE A 259 33.24 -0.83 -7.89
N ALA A 260 32.43 -1.49 -8.71
CA ALA A 260 32.48 -1.39 -10.15
C ALA A 260 32.06 0.01 -10.67
N SER A 261 32.75 0.50 -11.70
CA SER A 261 32.42 1.78 -12.37
C SER A 261 31.12 1.69 -13.17
N ASN A 262 30.80 0.52 -13.72
CA ASN A 262 29.60 0.26 -14.52
C ASN A 262 28.36 -0.15 -13.70
N LYS A 263 28.38 0.03 -12.37
CA LYS A 263 27.30 -0.38 -11.45
C LYS A 263 25.93 0.19 -11.82
N LEU A 264 25.88 1.46 -12.23
CA LEU A 264 24.64 2.15 -12.56
C LEU A 264 23.96 1.52 -13.76
N SER A 265 24.73 1.13 -14.78
CA SER A 265 24.18 0.50 -15.99
C SER A 265 23.55 -0.86 -15.66
N PHE A 266 24.24 -1.69 -14.86
CA PHE A 266 23.73 -2.99 -14.43
C PHE A 266 22.49 -2.86 -13.54
N LEU A 267 22.58 -2.06 -12.47
CA LEU A 267 21.49 -1.89 -11.49
C LEU A 267 20.24 -1.24 -12.11
N ASN A 268 20.41 -0.26 -13.01
CA ASN A 268 19.27 0.36 -13.69
C ASN A 268 18.55 -0.64 -14.61
N SER A 269 19.30 -1.47 -15.35
CA SER A 269 18.70 -2.51 -16.20
C SER A 269 17.93 -3.54 -15.36
N PHE A 270 18.49 -3.94 -14.22
CA PHE A 270 17.84 -4.86 -13.29
C PHE A 270 16.57 -4.25 -12.68
N LYS A 271 16.68 -3.04 -12.08
CA LYS A 271 15.56 -2.36 -11.42
C LYS A 271 14.41 -2.06 -12.37
N MET A 272 14.69 -1.67 -13.62
CA MET A 272 13.65 -1.45 -14.63
C MET A 272 12.90 -2.74 -14.99
N LYS A 273 13.60 -3.86 -15.16
CA LYS A 273 12.96 -5.14 -15.49
C LYS A 273 12.15 -5.68 -14.30
N MET A 274 12.70 -5.56 -13.11
CA MET A 274 12.05 -5.99 -11.87
C MET A 274 10.77 -5.16 -11.61
N SER A 275 10.82 -3.83 -11.81
CA SER A 275 9.64 -2.97 -11.64
C SER A 275 8.51 -3.30 -12.62
N VAL A 276 8.83 -3.64 -13.87
CA VAL A 276 7.84 -4.13 -14.85
C VAL A 276 7.20 -5.43 -14.39
N ILE A 277 7.99 -6.41 -13.92
CA ILE A 277 7.47 -7.69 -13.44
C ILE A 277 6.55 -7.50 -12.23
N LEU A 278 6.97 -6.72 -11.22
CA LEU A 278 6.15 -6.44 -10.04
C LEU A 278 4.88 -5.67 -10.39
N GLY A 279 4.98 -4.65 -11.24
CA GLY A 279 3.85 -3.81 -11.65
C GLY A 279 2.78 -4.62 -12.38
N VAL A 280 3.17 -5.41 -13.38
CA VAL A 280 2.23 -6.25 -14.15
C VAL A 280 1.64 -7.36 -13.27
N SER A 281 2.43 -7.98 -12.38
CA SER A 281 1.92 -8.99 -11.44
C SER A 281 0.89 -8.39 -10.47
N HIS A 282 1.14 -7.18 -9.95
CA HIS A 282 0.20 -6.47 -9.07
C HIS A 282 -1.09 -6.08 -9.80
N MET A 283 -1.00 -5.61 -11.05
CA MET A 283 -2.18 -5.33 -11.88
C MET A 283 -2.98 -6.60 -12.22
N LEU A 284 -2.30 -7.71 -12.54
CA LEU A 284 -2.94 -8.99 -12.81
C LEU A 284 -3.68 -9.52 -11.59
N PHE A 285 -3.10 -9.37 -10.40
CA PHE A 285 -3.76 -9.67 -9.14
C PHE A 285 -5.04 -8.83 -8.94
N GLY A 286 -4.98 -7.52 -9.20
CA GLY A 286 -6.17 -6.64 -9.13
C GLY A 286 -7.29 -7.07 -10.08
N VAL A 287 -6.96 -7.42 -11.33
CA VAL A 287 -7.94 -7.96 -12.29
C VAL A 287 -8.50 -9.30 -11.81
N ALA A 288 -7.67 -10.18 -11.23
CA ALA A 288 -8.15 -11.46 -10.69
C ALA A 288 -9.16 -11.27 -9.54
N LEU A 289 -9.03 -10.24 -8.70
CA LEU A 289 -10.01 -9.94 -7.65
C LEU A 289 -11.38 -9.55 -8.20
N SER A 290 -11.43 -8.92 -9.38
CA SER A 290 -12.71 -8.58 -10.03
C SER A 290 -13.55 -9.82 -10.36
N LEU A 291 -12.90 -10.95 -10.69
CA LEU A 291 -13.58 -12.22 -10.92
C LEU A 291 -14.33 -12.68 -9.67
N VAL A 292 -13.71 -12.56 -8.49
CA VAL A 292 -14.32 -12.97 -7.22
C VAL A 292 -15.56 -12.12 -6.93
N ASN A 293 -15.52 -10.82 -7.23
CA ASN A 293 -16.69 -9.94 -7.13
C ASN A 293 -17.80 -10.38 -8.10
N PHE A 294 -17.51 -10.61 -9.38
CA PHE A 294 -18.53 -11.03 -10.36
C PHE A 294 -19.18 -12.37 -9.99
N VAL A 295 -18.39 -13.30 -9.46
CA VAL A 295 -18.89 -14.59 -8.94
C VAL A 295 -19.78 -14.38 -7.71
N HIS A 296 -19.38 -13.51 -6.77
CA HIS A 296 -20.17 -13.21 -5.58
C HIS A 296 -21.53 -12.59 -5.91
N PHE A 297 -21.57 -11.59 -6.78
CA PHE A 297 -22.80 -10.93 -7.22
C PHE A 297 -23.57 -11.71 -8.31
N ARG A 298 -23.09 -12.91 -8.70
CA ARG A 298 -23.68 -13.79 -9.73
C ARG A 298 -23.88 -13.11 -11.09
N LYS A 299 -23.01 -12.17 -11.45
CA LYS A 299 -23.03 -11.46 -12.74
C LYS A 299 -22.18 -12.21 -13.77
N PHE A 300 -22.68 -13.35 -14.25
CA PHE A 300 -21.94 -14.17 -15.21
C PHE A 300 -21.69 -13.48 -16.56
N GLN A 301 -22.56 -12.55 -16.96
CA GLN A 301 -22.42 -11.77 -18.18
C GLN A 301 -21.12 -10.95 -18.18
N ASP A 302 -20.82 -10.29 -17.05
CA ASP A 302 -19.63 -9.46 -16.90
C ASP A 302 -18.34 -10.29 -16.92
N ILE A 303 -18.40 -11.56 -16.51
CA ILE A 303 -17.25 -12.47 -16.59
C ILE A 303 -16.84 -12.68 -18.05
N PHE A 304 -17.80 -12.99 -18.92
CA PHE A 304 -17.52 -13.26 -20.33
C PHE A 304 -17.26 -12.00 -21.15
N LEU A 305 -17.96 -10.90 -20.84
CA LEU A 305 -17.89 -9.66 -21.64
C LEU A 305 -16.80 -8.70 -21.18
N GLN A 306 -16.44 -8.68 -19.89
CA GLN A 306 -15.47 -7.75 -19.33
C GLN A 306 -14.20 -8.47 -18.87
N PHE A 307 -14.30 -9.44 -17.96
CA PHE A 307 -13.13 -10.06 -17.33
C PHE A 307 -12.27 -10.86 -18.32
N VAL A 308 -12.87 -11.75 -19.11
CA VAL A 308 -12.13 -12.60 -20.06
C VAL A 308 -11.39 -11.77 -21.12
N PRO A 309 -12.03 -10.81 -21.82
CA PRO A 309 -11.33 -9.97 -22.78
C PRO A 309 -10.21 -9.13 -22.14
N GLN A 310 -10.46 -8.56 -20.96
CA GLN A 310 -9.46 -7.78 -20.23
C GLN A 310 -8.24 -8.62 -19.83
N LEU A 311 -8.45 -9.85 -19.36
CA LEU A 311 -7.40 -10.78 -18.98
C LEU A 311 -6.56 -11.22 -20.18
N ILE A 312 -7.21 -11.61 -21.29
CA ILE A 312 -6.53 -12.02 -22.52
C ILE A 312 -5.68 -10.87 -23.07
N PHE A 313 -6.24 -9.67 -23.11
CA PHE A 313 -5.51 -8.48 -23.55
C PHE A 313 -4.27 -8.22 -22.70
N MET A 314 -4.41 -8.21 -21.37
CA MET A 314 -3.29 -7.93 -20.48
C MET A 314 -2.21 -9.01 -20.52
N LEU A 315 -2.60 -10.30 -20.55
CA LEU A 315 -1.65 -11.41 -20.65
C LEU A 315 -0.94 -11.45 -22.00
N SER A 316 -1.64 -11.14 -23.10
CA SER A 316 -1.01 -11.10 -24.42
C SER A 316 0.08 -10.02 -24.46
N LEU A 317 -0.18 -8.78 -24.08
CA LEU A 317 0.84 -7.73 -24.16
C LEU A 317 1.89 -7.82 -23.05
N PHE A 318 1.45 -7.67 -21.81
CA PHE A 318 2.35 -7.51 -20.67
C PHE A 318 2.84 -8.84 -20.12
N GLY A 319 2.01 -9.89 -20.19
CA GLY A 319 2.44 -11.26 -19.86
C GLY A 319 3.53 -11.75 -20.82
N TYR A 320 3.40 -11.48 -22.13
CA TYR A 320 4.46 -11.79 -23.10
C TYR A 320 5.74 -10.99 -22.84
N LEU A 321 5.63 -9.71 -22.44
CA LEU A 321 6.80 -8.92 -22.06
C LEU A 321 7.54 -9.51 -20.85
N ILE A 322 6.81 -9.94 -19.80
CA ILE A 322 7.41 -10.66 -18.67
C ILE A 322 8.11 -11.93 -19.15
N PHE A 323 7.44 -12.72 -20.01
CA PHE A 323 8.01 -13.94 -20.57
C PHE A 323 9.34 -13.67 -21.30
N LEU A 324 9.41 -12.62 -22.12
CA LEU A 324 10.66 -12.24 -22.80
C LEU A 324 11.77 -11.86 -21.82
N ILE A 325 11.45 -11.15 -20.74
CA ILE A 325 12.43 -10.77 -19.70
C ILE A 325 12.98 -12.02 -19.01
N LEU A 326 12.11 -12.90 -18.53
CA LEU A 326 12.50 -14.13 -17.83
C LEU A 326 13.27 -15.07 -18.76
N TYR A 327 12.80 -15.25 -19.99
CA TYR A 327 13.46 -16.10 -20.98
C TYR A 327 14.86 -15.57 -21.33
N LYS A 328 15.02 -14.24 -21.49
CA LYS A 328 16.35 -13.64 -21.70
C LYS A 328 17.27 -13.83 -20.50
N TRP A 329 16.76 -13.85 -19.27
CA TRP A 329 17.57 -14.15 -18.08
C TRP A 329 18.00 -15.62 -17.98
N CYS A 330 17.22 -16.55 -18.53
CA CYS A 330 17.55 -17.98 -18.49
C CYS A 330 18.57 -18.42 -19.56
N ILE A 331 18.80 -17.63 -20.62
CA ILE A 331 19.67 -18.03 -21.73
C ILE A 331 20.96 -17.24 -21.75
N THR A 332 22.08 -17.97 -21.83
CA THR A 332 23.42 -17.42 -22.02
C THR A 332 23.64 -17.03 -23.48
N LEU A 333 23.24 -15.81 -23.86
CA LEU A 333 23.55 -15.22 -25.16
C LEU A 333 24.90 -14.49 -25.11
N ARG A 334 25.66 -14.53 -26.21
CA ARG A 334 26.83 -13.65 -26.39
C ARG A 334 26.35 -12.20 -26.47
N SER A 335 27.12 -11.28 -25.89
CA SER A 335 26.76 -9.85 -25.81
C SER A 335 26.47 -9.23 -27.18
N GLU A 336 27.17 -9.67 -28.22
CA GLU A 336 27.03 -9.17 -29.60
C GLU A 336 25.71 -9.58 -30.26
N THR A 337 25.16 -10.74 -29.89
CA THR A 337 23.95 -11.31 -30.47
C THR A 337 22.72 -11.09 -29.60
N ALA A 338 22.83 -10.38 -28.47
CA ALA A 338 21.74 -10.25 -27.51
C ALA A 338 20.75 -9.13 -27.93
N PRO A 339 19.55 -9.45 -28.44
CA PRO A 339 18.60 -8.44 -28.90
C PRO A 339 18.07 -7.57 -27.75
N SER A 340 17.74 -6.31 -28.05
CA SER A 340 17.09 -5.41 -27.09
C SER A 340 15.60 -5.76 -26.96
N ILE A 341 15.14 -6.03 -25.73
CA ILE A 341 13.75 -6.41 -25.46
C ILE A 341 12.78 -5.30 -25.89
N LEU A 342 13.17 -4.03 -25.67
CA LEU A 342 12.35 -2.88 -26.02
C LEU A 342 12.12 -2.80 -27.54
N LEU A 343 13.16 -2.93 -28.35
CA LEU A 343 13.03 -2.88 -29.81
C LEU A 343 12.18 -4.05 -30.33
N LEU A 344 12.40 -5.24 -29.78
CA LEU A 344 11.60 -6.42 -30.12
C LEU A 344 10.11 -6.20 -29.80
N PHE A 345 9.80 -5.55 -28.68
CA PHE A 345 8.43 -5.22 -28.28
C PHE A 345 7.83 -4.13 -29.16
N ILE A 346 8.60 -3.08 -29.50
CA ILE A 346 8.16 -2.02 -30.43
C ILE A 346 7.87 -2.60 -31.82
N ASN A 347 8.78 -3.40 -32.36
CA ASN A 347 8.63 -4.01 -33.68
C ASN A 347 7.44 -4.97 -33.72
N MET A 348 7.16 -5.67 -32.62
CA MET A 348 5.94 -6.47 -32.47
C MET A 348 4.67 -5.60 -32.59
N MET A 349 4.64 -4.43 -31.93
CA MET A 349 3.50 -3.50 -31.96
C MET A 349 3.38 -2.76 -33.30
N LEU A 350 4.49 -2.46 -33.98
CA LEU A 350 4.54 -1.77 -35.27
C LEU A 350 4.33 -2.73 -36.46
N PHE A 351 4.24 -4.04 -36.20
CA PHE A 351 4.13 -5.09 -37.22
C PHE A 351 5.31 -5.17 -38.21
N ASP A 352 6.47 -4.60 -37.85
CA ASP A 352 7.67 -4.58 -38.71
C ASP A 352 8.58 -5.77 -38.39
N TYR A 353 8.65 -6.72 -39.32
CA TYR A 353 9.46 -7.94 -39.21
C TYR A 353 10.46 -7.99 -40.36
N GLN A 354 11.44 -7.10 -40.33
CA GLN A 354 12.61 -7.24 -41.19
C GLN A 354 13.39 -8.51 -40.80
N SER A 355 13.79 -9.29 -41.80
CA SER A 355 14.50 -10.57 -41.68
C SER A 355 15.92 -10.48 -41.09
N GLU A 356 16.43 -9.27 -40.85
CA GLU A 356 17.77 -9.01 -40.29
C GLU A 356 17.80 -8.94 -38.76
N HIS A 357 16.65 -8.98 -38.08
CA HIS A 357 16.62 -8.93 -36.63
C HIS A 357 16.87 -10.30 -35.99
N VAL A 358 17.83 -10.35 -35.07
CA VAL A 358 18.15 -11.56 -34.29
C VAL A 358 16.93 -11.98 -33.47
N LEU A 359 16.31 -13.10 -33.86
CA LEU A 359 15.20 -13.70 -33.14
C LEU A 359 15.68 -14.30 -31.81
N LEU A 360 14.85 -14.17 -30.79
CA LEU A 360 15.18 -14.54 -29.41
C LEU A 360 15.01 -16.05 -29.18
N TYR A 361 14.05 -16.67 -29.87
CA TYR A 361 13.84 -18.12 -29.87
C TYR A 361 13.24 -18.61 -31.19
N ARG A 362 13.43 -19.90 -31.48
CA ARG A 362 12.92 -20.54 -32.68
C ARG A 362 11.38 -20.56 -32.65
N GLY A 363 10.73 -19.99 -33.66
CA GLY A 363 9.27 -19.93 -33.77
C GLY A 363 8.63 -18.65 -33.23
N GLN A 364 9.42 -17.63 -32.89
CA GLN A 364 8.91 -16.36 -32.37
C GLN A 364 7.88 -15.67 -33.27
N VAL A 365 8.05 -15.74 -34.59
CA VAL A 365 7.10 -15.18 -35.58
C VAL A 365 5.72 -15.84 -35.48
N TRP A 366 5.67 -17.14 -35.17
CA TRP A 366 4.41 -17.88 -35.01
C TRP A 366 3.65 -17.49 -33.76
N ILE A 367 4.35 -17.14 -32.67
CA ILE A 367 3.74 -16.65 -31.43
C ILE A 367 3.25 -15.21 -31.61
N HIS A 368 3.93 -14.40 -32.41
CA HIS A 368 3.49 -13.04 -32.68
C HIS A 368 2.19 -12.96 -33.50
N ALA A 369 1.90 -13.92 -34.38
CA ALA A 369 0.68 -13.95 -35.18
C ALA A 369 -0.65 -13.95 -34.37
N PRO A 370 -0.87 -14.83 -33.37
CA PRO A 370 -2.08 -14.78 -32.53
C PRO A 370 -2.15 -13.54 -31.64
N LEU A 371 -1.01 -13.06 -31.13
CA LEU A 371 -0.95 -11.80 -30.37
C LEU A 371 -1.42 -10.61 -31.22
N LYS A 372 -1.00 -10.56 -32.48
CA LYS A 372 -1.44 -9.54 -33.44
C LYS A 372 -2.95 -9.61 -33.68
N ALA A 373 -3.51 -10.81 -33.84
CA ALA A 373 -4.95 -10.98 -34.05
C ALA A 373 -5.79 -10.45 -32.86
N VAL A 374 -5.32 -10.68 -31.62
CA VAL A 374 -5.93 -10.14 -30.40
C VAL A 374 -5.87 -8.61 -30.39
N LEU A 375 -4.72 -8.03 -30.72
CA LEU A 375 -4.54 -6.57 -30.77
C LEU A 375 -5.41 -5.91 -31.86
N TYR A 376 -5.50 -6.54 -33.02
CA TYR A 376 -6.29 -6.04 -34.14
C TYR A 376 -7.79 -6.10 -33.85
N SER A 377 -8.26 -7.21 -33.27
CA SER A 377 -9.65 -7.37 -32.84
C SER A 377 -10.06 -6.30 -31.83
N TRP A 378 -9.17 -5.98 -30.88
CA TRP A 378 -9.44 -4.96 -29.86
C TRP A 378 -9.41 -3.53 -30.44
N SER A 379 -8.45 -3.23 -31.32
CA SER A 379 -8.38 -1.94 -32.03
C SER A 379 -9.65 -1.69 -32.86
N LEU A 380 -10.10 -2.71 -33.62
CA LEU A 380 -11.34 -2.63 -34.39
C LEU A 380 -12.55 -2.36 -33.49
N HIS A 381 -12.65 -3.08 -32.36
CA HIS A 381 -13.79 -2.95 -31.44
C HIS A 381 -13.85 -1.57 -30.78
N ARG A 382 -12.71 -0.91 -30.55
CA ARG A 382 -12.64 0.47 -30.05
C ARG A 382 -13.03 1.49 -31.11
N CYS A 383 -12.61 1.29 -32.36
CA CYS A 383 -13.04 2.14 -33.48
C CYS A 383 -14.55 2.02 -33.76
N LEU A 384 -15.12 0.83 -33.58
CA LEU A 384 -16.56 0.58 -33.76
C LEU A 384 -17.42 1.04 -32.57
N GLY A 385 -16.84 1.17 -31.36
CA GLY A 385 -17.54 1.64 -30.15
C GLY A 385 -17.61 3.16 -29.97
N THR A 386 -17.13 3.94 -30.95
CA THR A 386 -17.23 5.41 -31.02
C THR A 386 -18.25 5.89 -32.06
N ILE A 387 -19.32 5.10 -32.29
CA ILE A 387 -20.51 5.52 -33.05
C ILE A 387 -21.74 5.37 -32.17
#